data_AF-B1LW67-F1
#
_entry.id   AF-B1LW67-F1
#
_cell.length_a   1.000
_cell.length_b   1.000
_cell.length_c   1.000
_cell.angle_alpha   90.00
_cell.angle_beta   90.00
_cell.angle_gamma   90.00
#
_symmetry.space_group_name_H-M   'P 1'
#
loop_
_entity.id
_entity.type
_entity.pdbx_description
1 polymer ?
#
loop_
_entity_poly.entity_id
_entity_poly.type
_entity_poly.pdbx_seq_one_letter_code
_entity_poly.pdbx_strand_id
1 'polypeptide(L)'
;MTLAELDALDVADRAPAGRLVEVMASPEAKPEGRRLLAFGLALRFDLSPDAVRLLLREAPVLRSADDVIRWIGTIPVCLNGGTRH
;
A
#
# COMPACT_ATOMS: atom_id res chain seq x y z
N MET A 1 10.59 29.85 -6.38
CA MET A 1 10.43 28.40 -6.52
C MET A 1 11.61 27.88 -7.34
N THR A 2 12.58 27.28 -6.66
CA THR A 2 13.86 26.81 -7.22
C THR A 2 13.89 25.28 -7.30
N LEU A 3 14.75 24.72 -8.16
CA LEU A 3 14.93 23.27 -8.33
C LEU A 3 15.22 22.53 -7.00
N ALA A 4 15.85 23.21 -6.03
CA ALA A 4 16.11 22.67 -4.70
C ALA A 4 14.85 22.55 -3.82
N GLU A 5 13.84 23.39 -4.04
CA GLU A 5 12.55 23.29 -3.33
C GLU A 5 11.68 22.16 -3.90
N LEU A 6 11.83 21.84 -5.19
CA LEU A 6 11.24 20.65 -5.82
C LEU A 6 11.89 19.36 -5.30
N ASP A 7 13.23 19.33 -5.17
CA ASP A 7 13.97 18.16 -4.69
C ASP A 7 13.68 17.88 -3.19
N ALA A 8 13.42 18.92 -2.39
CA ALA A 8 13.00 18.78 -0.99
C ALA A 8 11.54 18.33 -0.83
N LEU A 9 10.67 18.66 -1.79
CA LEU A 9 9.29 18.15 -1.87
C LEU A 9 9.28 16.68 -2.36
N ASP A 10 10.23 16.32 -3.23
CA ASP A 10 10.35 15.00 -3.85
C ASP A 10 10.72 13.89 -2.86
N VAL A 11 11.42 14.17 -1.75
CA VAL A 11 11.78 13.13 -0.76
C VAL A 11 10.55 12.57 -0.04
N ALA A 12 9.56 13.41 0.27
CA ALA A 12 8.31 13.01 0.91
C ALA A 12 7.42 12.18 -0.05
N ASP A 13 7.49 12.45 -1.36
CA ASP A 13 6.79 11.71 -2.42
C ASP A 13 7.57 10.50 -2.97
N ARG A 14 8.89 10.40 -2.72
CA ARG A 14 9.69 9.24 -3.12
C ARG A 14 9.46 8.03 -2.21
N ALA A 15 9.17 8.25 -0.93
CA ALA A 15 8.79 7.19 0.00
C ALA A 15 7.52 6.43 -0.43
N PRO A 16 6.40 7.09 -0.80
CA PRO A 16 5.23 6.41 -1.32
C PRO A 16 5.46 5.76 -2.69
N ALA A 17 6.25 6.39 -3.57
CA ALA A 17 6.63 5.80 -4.86
C ALA A 17 7.49 4.53 -4.69
N GLY A 18 8.48 4.55 -3.81
CA GLY A 18 9.36 3.41 -3.53
C GLY A 18 8.60 2.24 -2.92
N ARG A 19 7.69 2.50 -1.99
CA ARG A 19 6.80 1.49 -1.41
C ARG A 19 5.87 0.87 -2.45
N LEU A 20 5.28 1.68 -3.32
CA LEU A 20 4.43 1.17 -4.40
C LEU A 20 5.23 0.26 -5.32
N VAL A 21 6.45 0.66 -5.70
CA VAL A 21 7.35 -0.18 -6.51
C VAL A 21 7.68 -1.49 -5.79
N GLU A 22 7.98 -1.47 -4.50
CA GLU A 22 8.29 -2.67 -3.71
C GLU A 22 7.10 -3.65 -3.65
N VAL A 23 5.91 -3.14 -3.38
CA VAL A 23 4.68 -3.96 -3.29
C VAL A 23 4.32 -4.51 -4.67
N MET A 24 4.39 -3.68 -5.72
CA MET A 24 4.06 -4.09 -7.09
C MET A 24 5.11 -5.05 -7.69
N ALA A 25 6.36 -5.01 -7.23
CA ALA A 25 7.40 -5.97 -7.61
C ALA A 25 7.27 -7.33 -6.91
N SER A 26 6.48 -7.41 -5.83
CA SER A 26 6.30 -8.63 -5.05
C SER A 26 5.58 -9.72 -5.88
N PRO A 27 5.96 -11.01 -5.75
CA PRO A 27 5.37 -12.10 -6.52
C PRO A 27 3.86 -12.24 -6.31
N GLU A 28 3.35 -11.82 -5.16
CA GLU A 28 1.94 -11.81 -4.79
C GLU A 28 1.09 -10.83 -5.62
N ALA A 29 1.71 -9.78 -6.19
CA ALA A 29 1.05 -8.78 -7.03
C ALA A 29 1.03 -9.16 -8.53
N LYS A 30 1.80 -10.18 -8.92
CA LYS A 30 1.95 -10.64 -10.32
C LYS A 30 0.69 -11.30 -10.92
N PRO A 31 -0.11 -12.09 -10.18
CA PRO A 31 -1.31 -12.71 -10.72
C PRO A 31 -2.29 -11.66 -11.28
N GLU A 32 -2.84 -11.94 -12.47
CA GLU A 32 -3.87 -11.10 -13.10
C GLU A 32 -5.06 -10.93 -12.15
N GLY A 33 -5.47 -9.68 -11.91
CA GLY A 33 -6.53 -9.32 -10.96
C GLY A 33 -6.03 -8.89 -9.56
N ARG A 34 -4.80 -9.23 -9.15
CA ARG A 34 -4.25 -8.81 -7.85
C ARG A 34 -3.55 -7.45 -7.85
N ARG A 35 -3.28 -6.88 -9.03
CA ARG A 35 -2.61 -5.57 -9.16
C ARG A 35 -3.40 -4.43 -8.52
N LEU A 36 -4.72 -4.39 -8.67
CA LEU A 36 -5.56 -3.35 -8.05
C LEU A 36 -5.55 -3.47 -6.53
N LEU A 37 -5.54 -4.70 -6.02
CA LEU A 37 -5.47 -4.98 -4.59
C LEU A 37 -4.10 -4.59 -4.02
N ALA A 38 -3.02 -4.92 -4.72
CA ALA A 38 -1.67 -4.52 -4.37
C ALA A 38 -1.50 -2.99 -4.38
N PHE A 39 -2.05 -2.32 -5.39
CA PHE A 39 -2.07 -0.86 -5.47
C PHE A 39 -2.82 -0.24 -4.27
N GLY A 40 -4.04 -0.70 -3.99
CA GLY A 40 -4.83 -0.16 -2.88
C GLY A 40 -4.18 -0.41 -1.51
N LEU A 41 -3.56 -1.58 -1.29
CA LEU A 41 -2.82 -1.87 -0.06
C LEU A 41 -1.50 -1.10 0.04
N ALA A 42 -0.84 -0.80 -1.07
CA ALA A 42 0.37 0.02 -1.06
C ALA A 42 0.09 1.45 -0.54
N LEU A 43 -1.11 1.98 -0.82
CA LEU A 43 -1.58 3.27 -0.31
C LEU A 43 -1.94 3.27 1.19
N ARG A 44 -2.04 2.09 1.83
CA ARG A 44 -2.21 1.96 3.29
C ARG A 44 -0.84 2.08 3.98
N PHE A 45 -0.44 3.33 4.25
CA PHE A 45 0.82 3.66 4.93
C PHE A 45 0.88 3.22 6.39
N ASP A 46 -0.26 2.92 7.00
CA ASP A 46 -0.36 2.32 8.34
C ASP A 46 0.09 0.85 8.38
N LEU A 47 0.22 0.19 7.23
CA LEU A 47 0.64 -1.20 7.13
C LEU A 47 2.14 -1.30 6.83
N SER A 48 2.83 -2.33 7.32
CA SER A 48 4.19 -2.64 6.84
C SER A 48 4.14 -3.34 5.46
N PRO A 49 5.22 -3.32 4.66
CA PRO A 49 5.29 -4.09 3.41
C PRO A 49 5.01 -5.59 3.62
N ASP A 50 5.45 -6.15 4.74
CA ASP A 50 5.18 -7.56 5.09
C ASP A 50 3.70 -7.81 5.41
N ALA A 51 3.03 -6.88 6.10
CA ALA A 51 1.59 -6.96 6.32
C ALA A 51 0.82 -6.88 4.99
N VAL A 52 1.26 -6.02 4.07
CA VAL A 52 0.69 -5.94 2.71
C VAL A 52 0.86 -7.26 1.95
N ARG A 53 2.03 -7.89 2.01
CA ARG A 53 2.27 -9.21 1.39
C ARG A 53 1.38 -10.29 1.99
N LEU A 54 1.21 -10.30 3.31
CA LEU A 54 0.33 -11.26 3.99
C LEU A 54 -1.13 -11.08 3.56
N LEU A 55 -1.61 -9.83 3.56
CA LEU A 55 -2.96 -9.48 3.10
C LEU A 55 -3.18 -9.82 1.63
N LEU A 56 -2.17 -9.64 0.77
CA LEU A 56 -2.24 -10.05 -0.64
C LEU A 56 -2.41 -11.57 -0.81
N ARG A 57 -1.81 -12.38 0.08
CA ARG A 57 -1.95 -13.84 0.06
C ARG A 57 -3.32 -14.29 0.55
N GLU A 58 -3.86 -13.63 1.58
CA GLU A 58 -5.17 -13.94 2.17
C GLU A 58 -6.33 -13.30 1.42
N ALA A 59 -6.06 -12.36 0.50
CA ALA A 59 -7.09 -11.63 -0.20
C ALA A 59 -8.03 -12.56 -0.98
N PRO A 60 -9.35 -12.36 -0.88
CA PRO A 60 -10.31 -13.05 -1.73
C PRO A 60 -10.11 -12.69 -3.20
N VAL A 61 -10.65 -13.50 -4.11
CA VAL A 61 -10.63 -13.20 -5.54
C VAL A 61 -11.63 -12.08 -5.81
N LEU A 62 -11.13 -10.85 -5.93
CA LEU A 62 -11.93 -9.67 -6.25
C LEU A 62 -11.84 -9.35 -7.74
N ARG A 63 -12.98 -9.03 -8.37
CA ARG A 63 -13.07 -8.81 -9.82
C ARG A 63 -13.41 -7.37 -10.21
N SER A 64 -13.74 -6.52 -9.24
CA SER A 64 -14.06 -5.11 -9.46
C SER A 64 -13.23 -4.20 -8.56
N ALA A 65 -13.04 -2.95 -8.99
CA ALA A 65 -12.39 -1.93 -8.18
C ALA A 65 -13.20 -1.61 -6.91
N ASP A 66 -14.53 -1.61 -7.00
CA ASP A 66 -15.42 -1.37 -5.86
C ASP A 66 -15.27 -2.44 -4.77
N ASP A 67 -15.19 -3.72 -5.16
CA ASP A 67 -14.97 -4.80 -4.20
C ASP A 67 -13.62 -4.67 -3.50
N VAL A 68 -12.58 -4.27 -4.25
CA VAL A 68 -11.23 -4.02 -3.71
C VAL A 68 -11.27 -2.89 -2.70
N ILE A 69 -11.89 -1.75 -3.03
CA ILE A 69 -12.03 -0.60 -2.13
C ILE A 69 -12.80 -1.00 -0.88
N ARG A 70 -13.90 -1.72 -1.03
CA ARG A 70 -14.73 -2.19 0.08
C ARG A 70 -13.97 -3.12 1.00
N TRP A 71 -13.25 -4.10 0.45
CA TRP A 71 -12.46 -5.05 1.22
C TRP A 71 -11.30 -4.36 1.94
N ILE A 72 -10.54 -3.48 1.27
CA ILE A 72 -9.48 -2.68 1.92
C ILE A 72 -10.06 -1.82 3.05
N GLY A 73 -11.26 -1.28 2.86
CA GLY A 73 -11.98 -0.54 3.89
C GLY A 73 -12.34 -1.36 5.14
N THR A 74 -12.39 -2.69 5.04
CA THR A 74 -12.61 -3.58 6.21
C THR A 74 -11.35 -3.86 7.01
N ILE A 75 -10.16 -3.57 6.45
CA ILE A 75 -8.89 -3.83 7.12
C ILE A 75 -8.71 -2.78 8.22
N PRO A 76 -8.64 -3.20 9.51
CA PRO A 76 -8.48 -2.27 10.63
C PRO A 76 -7.29 -1.35 10.40
N VAL A 77 -7.46 -0.06 10.70
CA VAL A 77 -6.34 0.87 10.68
C VAL A 77 -5.49 0.59 11.91
N CYS A 78 -4.27 0.13 11.70
CA CYS A 78 -3.27 0.07 12.76
C CYS A 78 -2.75 1.50 12.96
N LEU A 79 -3.55 2.35 13.61
CA LEU A 79 -3.00 3.55 14.23
C LEU A 79 -1.97 3.02 15.22
N ASN A 80 -0.70 3.38 15.05
CA ASN A 80 0.33 3.14 16.05
C ASN A 80 -0.10 3.87 17.34
N GLY A 81 -0.98 3.23 18.10
CA GLY A 81 -1.41 3.64 19.42
C GLY A 81 -0.21 3.40 20.31
N GLY A 82 0.52 4.46 20.61
CA GLY A 82 1.51 4.45 21.66
C GLY A 82 0.92 3.79 22.89
N THR A 83 1.46 2.65 23.26
CA THR A 83 1.32 2.13 24.61
C THR A 83 2.52 2.68 25.37
N ARG A 84 2.29 3.83 26.01
CA ARG A 84 2.97 4.14 27.27
C ARG A 84 2.72 2.96 28.21
N HIS A 85 3.78 2.31 28.67
CA HIS A 85 3.80 1.57 29.92
C HIS A 85 5.13 1.86 30.62
#